data_AF-K5YP81-F1
#
_entry.id   AF-K5YP81-F1
#
_cell.length_a   1.000
_cell.length_b   1.000
_cell.length_c   1.000
_cell.angle_alpha   90.00
_cell.angle_beta   90.00
_cell.angle_gamma   90.00
#
_symmetry.space_group_name_H-M   'P 1'
#
loop_
_entity.id
_entity.type
_entity.pdbx_description
1 polymer ?
#
loop_
_entity_poly.entity_id
_entity_poly.type
_entity_poly.pdbx_seq_one_letter_code
_entity_poly.pdbx_strand_id
1 'polypeptide(L)' 'MFFVIIFVIALWVPLYNKVDPTLFGFPFFYWFQMLVVIAASVMIWIVYKVEDKEGADK' A
#
# COMPACT_ATOMS: atom_id res chain seq x y z
N MET A 1 9.25 -10.85 -3.31
CA MET A 1 9.42 -9.86 -4.40
C MET A 1 8.30 -8.80 -4.42
N PHE A 2 7.02 -9.17 -4.35
CA PHE A 2 5.87 -8.25 -4.48
C PHE A 2 5.88 -7.01 -3.55
N PHE A 3 6.38 -7.15 -2.33
CA PHE A 3 6.48 -6.04 -1.36
C PHE A 3 7.40 -4.89 -1.81
N VAL A 4 8.37 -5.15 -2.70
CA VAL A 4 9.30 -4.12 -3.19
C VAL A 4 8.55 -2.98 -3.88
N ILE A 5 7.44 -3.28 -4.56
CA ILE A 5 6.62 -2.28 -5.26
C ILE A 5 6.04 -1.28 -4.25
N ILE A 6 5.54 -1.75 -3.10
CA ILE A 6 5.02 -0.89 -2.04
C ILE A 6 6.12 0.01 -1.47
N PHE A 7 7.32 -0.53 -1.24
CA PHE A 7 8.45 0.25 -0.75
C PHE A 7 8.93 1.31 -1.76
N VAL A 8 8.98 0.98 -3.05
CA VAL A 8 9.35 1.95 -4.09
C VAL A 8 8.35 3.11 -4.15
N ILE A 9 7.05 2.83 -4.08
CA ILE A 9 6.00 3.87 -4.05
C ILE A 9 6.11 4.72 -2.78
N ALA A 10 6.35 4.10 -1.63
CA ALA A 10 6.46 4.79 -0.34
C ALA A 10 7.73 5.65 -0.23
N LEU A 11 8.82 5.32 -0.93
CA LEU A 11 10.07 6.08 -0.90
C LEU A 11 10.17 7.15 -2.00
N TRP A 12 9.26 7.13 -2.98
CA TRP A 12 9.22 8.12 -4.06
C TRP A 12 8.58 9.43 -3.59
N VAL A 13 9.25 10.13 -2.68
CA VAL A 13 8.81 11.40 -2.07
C VAL A 13 8.24 12.40 -3.11
N PRO A 14 8.88 12.67 -4.27
CA PRO A 14 8.34 13.64 -5.21
C PRO A 14 6.99 13.25 -5.84
N LEU A 15 6.56 11.99 -5.73
CA LEU A 15 5.26 11.54 -6.25
C LEU A 15 4.09 12.13 -5.45
N TYR A 16 4.27 12.20 -4.13
CA TYR A 16 3.21 12.53 -3.18
C TYR A 16 3.51 13.72 -2.27
N ASN A 17 4.69 14.32 -2.36
CA ASN A 17 5.02 15.56 -1.68
C ASN A 17 4.40 16.78 -2.39
N LYS A 18 3.07 16.83 -2.38
CA LYS A 18 2.25 17.93 -2.89
C LYS A 18 1.04 18.12 -1.99
N VAL A 19 0.47 19.32 -2.00
CA VAL A 19 -0.73 19.65 -1.23
C VAL A 19 -1.97 19.23 -2.02
N ASP A 20 -1.95 19.47 -3.32
CA ASP A 20 -3.08 19.18 -4.21
C ASP A 20 -2.92 17.86 -4.99
N PRO A 21 -4.02 17.14 -5.25
CA PRO A 21 -5.39 17.45 -4.83
C PRO A 21 -5.65 17.17 -3.34
N THR A 22 -6.45 18.03 -2.72
CA THR A 22 -6.98 17.80 -1.38
C THR A 22 -8.22 16.91 -1.43
N LEU A 23 -8.40 16.05 -0.43
CA LEU A 23 -9.52 15.12 -0.31
C LEU A 23 -10.23 15.44 1.01
N PHE A 24 -11.45 15.99 0.95
CA PHE A 24 -12.18 16.48 2.13
C PHE A 24 -11.36 17.47 3.00
N GLY A 25 -10.49 18.27 2.39
CA GLY A 25 -9.58 19.19 3.09
C GLY A 25 -8.27 18.56 3.58
N PHE A 26 -8.07 17.25 3.40
CA PHE A 26 -6.80 16.59 3.69
C PHE A 26 -5.82 16.72 2.50
N PRO A 27 -4.57 17.18 2.71
CA PRO A 27 -3.56 17.28 1.66
C PRO A 27 -3.19 15.93 1.02
N PHE A 28 -2.75 15.98 -0.25
CA PHE A 28 -2.35 14.80 -1.04
C PHE A 28 -1.41 13.86 -0.32
N PHE A 29 -0.36 14.42 0.28
CA PHE A 29 0.61 13.65 1.06
C PHE A 29 -0.04 12.69 2.07
N TYR A 30 -1.02 13.16 2.85
CA TYR A 30 -1.59 12.36 3.94
C TYR A 30 -2.50 11.25 3.43
N TRP A 31 -3.46 11.58 2.56
CA TRP A 31 -4.42 10.57 2.11
C TRP A 31 -3.77 9.54 1.18
N PHE A 32 -2.77 9.94 0.40
CA PHE A 32 -2.01 9.01 -0.42
C PHE A 32 -1.25 8.00 0.44
N GLN A 33 -0.59 8.44 1.52
CA GLN A 33 0.09 7.54 2.46
C GLN A 33 -0.88 6.55 3.10
N MET A 34 -2.11 6.98 3.43
CA MET A 34 -3.15 6.08 3.94
C MET A 34 -3.55 5.01 2.92
N LEU A 35 -3.68 5.35 1.64
CA LEU A 35 -3.93 4.35 0.59
C LEU A 35 -2.78 3.35 0.45
N VAL A 36 -1.53 3.81 0.58
CA VAL A 36 -0.36 2.93 0.55
C VAL A 36 -0.42 1.92 1.71
N VAL A 37 -0.82 2.34 2.91
CA VAL A 37 -1.01 1.44 4.06
C VAL A 37 -2.10 0.40 3.80
N ILE A 38 -3.24 0.81 3.24
CA ILE A 38 -4.34 -0.11 2.89
C ILE A 38 -3.89 -1.10 1.81
N ALA A 39 -3.18 -0.63 0.79
CA ALA A 39 -2.63 -1.51 -0.26
C ALA A 39 -1.65 -2.53 0.32
N ALA A 40 -0.80 -2.11 1.28
CA ALA A 40 0.12 -2.99 1.96
C ALA A 40 -0.61 -4.07 2.78
N SER A 41 -1.64 -3.70 3.55
CA SER A 41 -2.40 -4.67 4.35
C SER A 41 -3.16 -5.67 3.49
N VAL A 42 -3.74 -5.23 2.37
CA VAL A 42 -4.39 -6.12 1.39
C VAL A 42 -3.37 -7.09 0.78
N MET A 43 -2.15 -6.63 0.46
CA MET A 43 -1.10 -7.51 -0.05
C MET A 43 -0.70 -8.57 0.98
N ILE A 44 -0.52 -8.18 2.24
CA ILE A 44 -0.25 -9.13 3.35
C ILE A 44 -1.38 -10.15 3.48
N TRP A 45 -2.63 -9.69 3.42
CA TRP A 45 -3.79 -10.56 3.51
C TRP A 45 -3.88 -11.56 2.35
N ILE A 46 -3.56 -11.13 1.12
CA ILE A 46 -3.50 -12.02 -0.05
C ILE A 46 -2.42 -13.08 0.15
N VAL A 47 -1.22 -12.69 0.56
CA VAL A 47 -0.11 -13.62 0.82
C VAL A 47 -0.50 -14.64 1.88
N TYR A 48 -1.05 -14.17 3.01
CA TYR A 48 -1.55 -15.03 4.07
C TYR A 48 -2.60 -16.04 3.56
N LYS A 49 -3.55 -15.58 2.74
CA LYS A 49 -4.59 -16.45 2.18
C LYS A 49 -4.07 -17.45 1.15
N VAL A 50 -2.99 -17.14 0.45
CA VAL A 50 -2.35 -18.07 -0.49
C VAL A 50 -1.57 -19.13 0.27
N GLU A 51 -0.78 -18.75 1.27
CA GLU A 51 -0.03 -19.69 2.12
C GLU A 51 -0.97 -20.61 2.93
N ASP A 52 -2.05 -20.08 3.50
CA ASP A 52 -3.09 -20.85 4.22
C ASP A 52 -3.73 -21.93 3.32
N LYS A 53 -3.92 -21.62 2.03
CA LYS A 53 -4.44 -22.59 1.04
C LYS A 53 -3.42 -23.65 0.64
N GLU A 54 -2.15 -23.29 0.45
CA GLU A 54 -1.08 -24.27 0.17
C GLU A 54 -0.80 -25.19 1.36
N GLY A 55 -1.06 -24.74 2.59
CA GLY A 55 -0.96 -25.57 3.79
C GLY A 55 -2.11 -26.56 3.97
N ALA A 56 -3.29 -26.28 3.38
CA ALA A 56 -4.46 -27.14 3.46
C ALA A 56 -4.53 -28.21 2.35
N ASP A 57 -3.75 -28.04 1.28
CA ASP A 57 -3.65 -28.98 0.14
C ASP A 57 -2.53 -30.03 0.31
N LYS A 58 -1.67 -29.87 1.33
CA LYS A 58 -0.64 -30.84 1.73
C LYS A 58 -1.13 -31.76 2.85
#